data_AF-A0AAV9Q4W9-F1
#
_entry.id   AF-A0AAV9Q4W9-F1
#
_cell.length_a   1.000
_cell.length_b   1.000
_cell.length_c   1.000
_cell.angle_alpha   90.00
_cell.angle_beta   90.00
_cell.angle_gamma   90.00
#
_symmetry.space_group_name_H-M   'P 1'
#
loop_
_entity.id
_entity.type
_entity.pdbx_description
1 polymer ?
#
loop_
_entity_poly.entity_id
_entity_poly.type
_entity_poly.pdbx_seq_one_letter_code
_entity_poly.pdbx_strand_id
1 'polypeptide(L)'
;MAPPFRADQVGSLLRPKSLVEARKNSTLKWNRLRAGPSTDASTNDDNTGTTDQSSDPLVTLRNEQESAIKDVVSEQLERSILPIVTGEFERGIFYGNFFESLSGFEVRYTPMENFKKDFPTNRPLAKWGVPGRDAGYPTAKKVTLEKSAYLDDWLFFRNLLPADQVKNAKMTVPPPGWWHIQLKQPFSPDLFPSDEALLADLSAAVRKEIMTLYDHGLRAVQVDDPNLSFFCDEEWITTCKAEGVDLDRLLELYIKSHNDAIRDLPSDLRVGVHICRGNFPNGVGLASGSYERIARKLFNETEYKLFYLEFDSPRAGDFTPLKHLPVDKAVVLGVVTTKYAELEDLNELKERVYQAADAIAEGQGRAREDALRDNLAVSPQCGFASDHSEGGVGFSRERMWEKLELVKRLSEEIWPGWNGK
;
A
#
# COMPACT_ATOMS: atom_id res chain seq x y z
N MET A 1 -17.26 -2.27 12.88
CA MET A 1 -16.61 -1.07 13.44
C MET A 1 -16.75 0.02 12.41
N ALA A 2 -17.23 1.22 12.78
CA ALA A 2 -17.26 2.34 11.83
C ALA A 2 -15.83 2.71 11.39
N PRO A 3 -15.63 3.18 10.15
CA PRO A 3 -14.34 3.70 9.71
C PRO A 3 -13.79 4.74 10.70
N PRO A 4 -12.47 4.73 10.97
CA PRO A 4 -11.86 5.68 11.88
C PRO A 4 -11.90 7.12 11.35
N PHE A 5 -11.88 7.27 10.02
CA PHE A 5 -12.02 8.54 9.33
C PHE A 5 -13.10 8.44 8.26
N ARG A 6 -13.89 9.50 8.05
CA ARG A 6 -14.85 9.57 6.93
C ARG A 6 -14.23 10.04 5.64
N ALA A 7 -13.27 10.96 5.74
CA ALA A 7 -12.30 11.24 4.68
C ALA A 7 -10.97 10.61 5.09
N ASP A 8 -10.49 9.68 4.27
CA ASP A 8 -9.20 9.00 4.44
C ASP A 8 -8.36 9.18 3.16
N GLN A 9 -7.11 8.77 3.20
CA GLN A 9 -6.18 8.78 2.07
C GLN A 9 -5.28 7.56 2.13
N VAL A 10 -4.89 7.00 0.98
CA VAL A 10 -4.24 5.67 0.95
C VAL A 10 -2.88 5.65 1.63
N GLY A 11 -1.97 6.58 1.30
CA GLY A 11 -0.61 6.58 1.85
C GLY A 11 0.33 7.47 1.05
N SER A 12 0.72 7.02 -0.14
CA SER A 12 1.67 7.77 -0.97
C SER A 12 1.14 9.10 -1.48
N LEU A 13 2.01 10.11 -1.46
CA LEU A 13 1.75 11.47 -1.96
C LEU A 13 2.67 11.78 -3.15
N LEU A 14 2.38 12.87 -3.86
CA LEU A 14 3.21 13.33 -4.98
C LEU A 14 4.58 13.78 -4.47
N ARG A 15 5.63 13.08 -4.87
CA ARG A 15 7.01 13.37 -4.44
C ARG A 15 7.49 14.72 -4.99
N PRO A 16 8.13 15.57 -4.16
CA PRO A 16 8.80 16.77 -4.67
C PRO A 16 9.88 16.44 -5.69
N LYS A 17 10.08 17.35 -6.66
CA LYS A 17 11.10 17.16 -7.71
C LYS A 17 12.50 16.95 -7.15
N SER A 18 12.88 17.67 -6.10
CA SER A 18 14.19 17.52 -5.47
C SER A 18 14.42 16.10 -4.94
N LEU A 19 13.40 15.50 -4.31
CA LEU A 19 13.45 14.12 -3.84
C LEU A 19 13.52 13.11 -5.00
N VAL A 20 12.77 13.35 -6.08
CA VAL A 20 12.83 12.51 -7.29
C VAL A 20 14.23 12.56 -7.92
N GLU A 21 14.82 13.75 -8.06
CA GLU A 21 16.17 13.92 -8.61
C GLU A 21 17.24 13.31 -7.70
N ALA A 22 17.14 13.49 -6.38
CA ALA A 22 18.06 12.87 -5.43
C ALA A 22 18.09 11.33 -5.55
N ARG A 23 16.94 10.71 -5.88
CA ARG A 23 16.82 9.26 -6.09
C ARG A 23 17.39 8.77 -7.42
N LYS A 24 17.51 9.63 -8.44
CA LYS A 24 18.06 9.26 -9.76
C LYS A 24 19.57 9.12 -9.78
N ASN A 25 20.27 9.50 -8.70
CA ASN A 25 21.73 9.47 -8.68
C ASN A 25 22.25 8.03 -8.82
N SER A 26 22.93 7.74 -9.93
CA SER A 26 23.39 6.41 -10.35
C SER A 26 24.42 5.75 -9.42
N THR A 27 25.04 6.53 -8.53
CA THR A 27 25.97 6.02 -7.50
C THR A 27 25.23 5.44 -6.30
N LEU A 28 23.96 5.83 -6.10
CA LEU A 28 23.03 5.09 -5.29
C LEU A 28 22.74 3.81 -6.07
N LYS A 29 23.41 2.71 -5.73
CA LYS A 29 22.87 1.39 -6.10
C LYS A 29 21.42 1.42 -5.64
N TRP A 30 20.46 1.22 -6.53
CA TRP A 30 19.02 1.13 -6.22
C TRP A 30 18.76 0.33 -4.91
N ASN A 31 19.68 -0.58 -4.57
CA ASN A 31 19.82 -1.44 -3.40
C ASN A 31 20.29 -0.80 -2.06
N ARG A 32 20.41 0.53 -1.88
CA ARG A 32 20.85 1.14 -0.59
C ARG A 32 19.95 2.25 -0.06
N LEU A 33 18.67 2.23 -0.41
CA LEU A 33 17.67 3.06 0.27
C LEU A 33 17.45 2.48 1.68
N ARG A 34 18.21 3.00 2.65
CA ARG A 34 18.20 2.63 4.08
C ARG A 34 18.24 1.11 4.34
N ALA A 35 19.45 0.57 4.47
CA ALA A 35 19.63 -0.31 5.61
C ALA A 35 19.25 0.53 6.84
N GLY A 36 18.23 0.12 7.61
CA GLY A 36 18.10 0.60 8.99
C GLY A 36 19.48 0.50 9.67
N PRO A 37 19.80 1.33 10.67
CA PRO A 37 21.16 1.77 10.98
C PRO A 37 22.15 0.61 10.95
N SER A 38 23.19 0.69 10.10
CA SER A 38 24.41 -0.01 10.48
C SER A 38 24.90 0.69 11.74
N THR A 39 25.17 -0.09 12.77
CA THR A 39 25.89 0.37 13.96
C THR A 39 27.38 0.56 13.68
N ASP A 40 27.80 0.49 12.41
CA ASP A 40 29.20 0.54 12.05
C ASP A 40 29.58 1.96 11.66
N ALA A 41 29.73 2.78 12.69
CA ALA A 41 30.78 3.79 12.70
C ALA A 41 32.15 3.10 12.76
N SER A 42 32.51 2.31 11.73
CA SER A 42 33.88 1.82 11.53
C SER A 42 34.04 1.18 10.16
N THR A 43 34.27 2.01 9.14
CA THR A 43 35.24 1.65 8.11
C THR A 43 36.23 2.79 8.04
N ASN A 44 37.34 2.62 8.76
CA ASN A 44 38.58 3.35 8.50
C ASN A 44 38.94 3.11 7.04
N ASP A 45 38.86 4.16 6.23
CA ASP A 45 39.62 4.25 4.99
C ASP A 45 40.47 5.50 5.13
N ASP A 46 41.67 5.30 5.67
CA ASP A 46 42.75 6.29 5.62
C ASP A 46 43.13 6.48 4.15
N ASN A 47 42.51 7.47 3.51
CA ASN A 47 43.04 8.01 2.27
C ASN A 47 43.05 9.53 2.35
N THR A 48 44.22 10.06 2.72
CA THR A 48 44.55 11.48 2.72
C THR A 48 44.50 12.01 1.29
N GLY A 49 43.33 12.51 0.90
CA GLY A 49 43.11 13.25 -0.32
C GLY A 49 42.04 14.30 -0.07
N THR A 50 42.43 15.57 -0.03
CA THR A 50 41.53 16.73 -0.02
C THR A 50 40.55 16.60 -1.18
N THR A 51 39.35 16.09 -0.89
CA THR A 51 38.22 16.04 -1.80
C THR A 51 37.13 16.92 -1.22
N ASP A 52 36.72 17.85 -2.08
CA ASP A 52 35.68 18.84 -1.86
C ASP A 52 34.44 18.23 -1.21
N GLN A 53 33.92 18.84 -0.13
CA GLN A 53 32.71 18.43 0.59
C GLN A 53 31.43 18.71 -0.21
N SER A 54 31.43 18.45 -1.52
CA SER A 54 30.23 18.43 -2.36
C SER A 54 29.49 17.09 -2.22
N SER A 55 28.87 16.95 -1.05
CA SER A 55 27.77 16.05 -0.63
C SER A 55 27.75 14.60 -1.14
N ASP A 56 28.02 13.65 -0.22
CA ASP A 56 27.68 12.23 -0.38
C ASP A 56 26.20 12.07 -0.85
N PRO A 57 25.94 11.39 -1.99
CA PRO A 57 24.60 11.17 -2.51
C PRO A 57 23.60 10.56 -1.52
N LEU A 58 24.06 9.71 -0.59
CA LEU A 58 23.20 9.15 0.46
C LEU A 58 22.79 10.20 1.48
N VAL A 59 23.70 11.11 1.83
CA VAL A 59 23.42 12.24 2.72
C VAL A 59 22.45 13.21 2.05
N THR A 60 22.66 13.54 0.78
CA THR A 60 21.75 14.38 0.00
C THR A 60 20.34 13.80 -0.02
N LEU A 61 20.21 12.52 -0.36
CA LEU A 61 18.91 11.84 -0.39
C LEU A 61 18.24 11.84 0.99
N ARG A 62 18.97 11.56 2.07
CA ARG A 62 18.42 11.60 3.43
C ARG A 62 17.89 12.99 3.78
N ASN A 63 18.65 14.04 3.47
CA ASN A 63 18.24 15.42 3.71
C ASN A 63 16.97 15.78 2.93
N GLU A 64 16.89 15.39 1.66
CA GLU A 64 15.69 15.61 0.83
C GLU A 64 14.48 14.85 1.34
N GLN A 65 14.66 13.61 1.80
CA GLN A 65 13.59 12.82 2.43
C GLN A 65 13.06 13.51 3.70
N GLU A 66 13.95 13.87 4.63
CA GLU A 66 13.57 14.51 5.88
C GLU A 66 12.88 15.86 5.65
N SER A 67 13.40 16.65 4.72
CA SER A 67 12.80 17.94 4.33
C SER A 67 11.40 17.74 3.74
N ALA A 68 11.26 16.83 2.77
CA ALA A 68 9.98 16.56 2.13
C ALA A 68 8.93 15.99 3.11
N ILE A 69 9.33 15.13 4.04
CA ILE A 69 8.43 14.57 5.05
C ILE A 69 7.99 15.65 6.04
N LYS A 70 8.91 16.50 6.52
CA LYS A 70 8.56 17.64 7.40
C LYS A 70 7.52 18.55 6.75
N ASP A 71 7.77 18.91 5.50
CA ASP A 71 6.93 19.79 4.70
C ASP A 71 5.51 19.19 4.49
N VAL A 72 5.42 17.94 4.04
CA VAL A 72 4.12 17.31 3.77
C VAL A 72 3.31 17.00 5.04
N VAL A 73 3.98 16.72 6.16
CA VAL A 73 3.30 16.54 7.46
C VAL A 73 2.76 17.88 7.96
N SER A 74 3.51 18.98 7.82
CA SER A 74 3.04 20.32 8.18
C SER A 74 1.80 20.72 7.37
N GLU A 75 1.84 20.52 6.04
CA GLU A 75 0.70 20.88 5.19
C GLU A 75 -0.58 20.09 5.52
N GLN A 76 -0.46 18.79 5.81
CA GLN A 76 -1.62 17.99 6.23
C GLN A 76 -2.22 18.49 7.54
N LEU A 77 -1.39 18.89 8.52
CA LEU A 77 -1.84 19.48 9.78
C LEU A 77 -2.55 20.82 9.54
N GLU A 78 -1.94 21.70 8.76
CA GLU A 78 -2.49 23.04 8.43
C GLU A 78 -3.82 22.94 7.69
N ARG A 79 -3.94 22.02 6.72
CA ARG A 79 -5.16 21.79 5.95
C ARG A 79 -6.19 20.89 6.66
N SER A 80 -5.82 20.33 7.81
CA SER A 80 -6.61 19.34 8.57
C SER A 80 -7.02 18.16 7.70
N ILE A 81 -6.06 17.56 6.99
CA ILE A 81 -6.22 16.34 6.20
C ILE A 81 -5.87 15.13 7.07
N LEU A 82 -6.77 14.14 7.10
CA LEU A 82 -6.63 12.93 7.90
C LEU A 82 -6.80 11.66 7.04
N PRO A 83 -6.23 10.52 7.46
CA PRO A 83 -5.14 10.41 8.44
C PRO A 83 -3.88 11.14 7.98
N ILE A 84 -2.96 11.45 8.89
CA ILE A 84 -1.67 12.05 8.53
C ILE A 84 -0.72 10.94 8.08
N VAL A 85 -0.02 11.15 6.97
CA VAL A 85 0.93 10.18 6.39
C VAL A 85 2.24 10.87 6.00
N THR A 86 3.33 10.12 5.85
CA THR A 86 4.63 10.64 5.35
C THR A 86 4.66 10.84 3.82
N GLY A 87 3.60 10.43 3.12
CA GLY A 87 3.60 10.33 1.67
C GLY A 87 4.46 9.19 1.13
N GLU A 88 4.99 8.32 2.01
CA GLU A 88 5.94 7.25 1.69
C GLU A 88 7.25 7.78 1.06
N PHE A 89 7.63 9.02 1.40
CA PHE A 89 8.78 9.71 0.82
C PHE A 89 10.13 9.10 1.22
N GLU A 90 10.17 8.35 2.32
CA GLU A 90 11.29 7.53 2.75
C GLU A 90 11.52 6.32 1.82
N ARG A 91 10.50 5.85 1.10
CA ARG A 91 10.57 4.65 0.24
C ARG A 91 10.62 4.98 -1.26
N GLY A 92 11.35 4.16 -2.01
CA GLY A 92 11.36 4.22 -3.48
C GLY A 92 10.13 3.59 -4.13
N ILE A 93 9.50 2.66 -3.42
CA ILE A 93 8.33 1.87 -3.80
C ILE A 93 7.59 1.46 -2.52
N PHE A 94 6.29 1.16 -2.60
CA PHE A 94 5.44 0.97 -1.42
C PHE A 94 5.91 -0.13 -0.45
N TYR A 95 6.60 -1.15 -0.96
CA TYR A 95 7.16 -2.24 -0.15
C TYR A 95 8.63 -2.06 0.22
N GLY A 96 9.26 -0.96 -0.21
CA GLY A 96 10.70 -0.77 -0.08
C GLY A 96 11.18 -0.86 1.37
N ASN A 97 12.40 -1.36 1.56
CA ASN A 97 13.12 -1.57 2.82
C ASN A 97 12.62 -2.76 3.64
N PHE A 98 11.37 -3.21 3.49
CA PHE A 98 10.85 -4.30 4.30
C PHE A 98 11.52 -5.63 3.97
N PHE A 99 11.50 -6.03 2.70
CA PHE A 99 12.02 -7.35 2.31
C PHE A 99 13.54 -7.41 2.36
N GLU A 100 14.20 -6.28 2.12
CA GLU A 100 15.64 -6.10 2.28
C GLU A 100 16.09 -6.21 3.74
N SER A 101 15.19 -5.99 4.70
CA SER A 101 15.48 -6.12 6.15
C SER A 101 15.34 -7.54 6.69
N LEU A 102 14.80 -8.48 5.89
CA LEU A 102 14.52 -9.83 6.33
C LEU A 102 15.80 -10.69 6.33
N SER A 103 16.07 -11.35 7.46
CA SER A 103 17.08 -12.40 7.54
C SER A 103 16.61 -13.66 6.82
N GLY A 104 17.50 -14.29 6.06
CA GLY A 104 17.17 -15.46 5.24
C GLY A 104 16.39 -15.15 3.96
N PHE A 105 16.37 -13.89 3.54
CA PHE A 105 15.72 -13.41 2.31
C PHE A 105 16.64 -12.43 1.57
N GLU A 106 16.53 -12.39 0.25
CA GLU A 106 17.34 -11.50 -0.60
C GLU A 106 16.49 -10.91 -1.72
N VAL A 107 16.59 -9.60 -1.93
CA VAL A 107 16.08 -8.92 -3.11
C VAL A 107 17.21 -8.78 -4.13
N ARG A 108 17.01 -9.36 -5.32
CA ARG A 108 18.02 -9.38 -6.38
C ARG A 108 17.43 -9.19 -7.77
N TYR A 109 18.26 -8.69 -8.68
CA TYR A 109 17.90 -8.57 -10.09
C TYR A 109 17.51 -9.93 -10.66
N THR A 110 16.34 -9.98 -11.27
CA THR A 110 15.74 -11.20 -11.80
C THR A 110 15.37 -10.99 -13.27
N PRO A 111 15.89 -11.81 -14.19
CA PRO A 111 15.50 -11.77 -15.59
C PRO A 111 14.00 -11.98 -15.80
N MET A 112 13.40 -11.28 -16.76
CA MET A 112 11.96 -11.33 -17.05
C MET A 112 11.46 -12.75 -17.41
N GLU A 113 12.34 -13.64 -17.86
CA GLU A 113 12.02 -15.04 -18.14
C GLU A 113 11.68 -15.87 -16.89
N ASN A 114 12.11 -15.44 -15.71
CA ASN A 114 11.81 -16.08 -14.41
C ASN A 114 10.48 -15.59 -13.80
N PHE A 115 9.87 -14.57 -14.38
CA PHE A 115 8.54 -14.08 -14.02
C PHE A 115 7.46 -14.74 -14.88
N LYS A 116 6.25 -14.84 -14.33
CA LYS A 116 5.03 -15.16 -15.09
C LYS A 116 4.66 -13.93 -15.93
N LYS A 117 4.95 -13.97 -17.24
CA LYS A 117 4.86 -12.80 -18.14
C LYS A 117 3.43 -12.30 -18.37
N ASP A 118 2.46 -13.17 -18.18
CA ASP A 118 1.02 -12.91 -18.27
C ASP A 118 0.43 -12.31 -16.98
N PHE A 119 1.15 -12.40 -15.86
CA PHE A 119 0.72 -11.85 -14.59
C PHE A 119 0.59 -10.32 -14.66
N PRO A 120 -0.45 -9.71 -14.05
CA PRO A 120 -0.79 -8.30 -14.23
C PRO A 120 0.36 -7.29 -14.05
N THR A 121 1.24 -7.47 -13.06
CA THR A 121 2.40 -6.58 -12.85
C THR A 121 3.50 -6.76 -13.90
N ASN A 122 3.64 -7.96 -14.47
CA ASN A 122 4.72 -8.31 -15.40
C ASN A 122 4.32 -8.09 -16.86
N ARG A 123 3.03 -8.21 -17.19
CA ARG A 123 2.47 -8.03 -18.54
C ARG A 123 2.87 -6.70 -19.20
N PRO A 124 2.69 -5.52 -18.58
CA PRO A 124 3.13 -4.26 -19.18
C PRO A 124 4.66 -4.18 -19.31
N LEU A 125 5.41 -4.67 -18.32
CA LEU A 125 6.87 -4.67 -18.33
C LEU A 125 7.44 -5.52 -19.47
N ALA A 126 6.88 -6.70 -19.69
CA ALA A 126 7.25 -7.57 -20.80
C ALA A 126 6.93 -6.92 -22.16
N LYS A 127 5.77 -6.25 -22.28
CA LYS A 127 5.39 -5.51 -23.50
C LYS A 127 6.34 -4.34 -23.79
N TRP A 128 6.85 -3.67 -22.76
CA TRP A 128 7.84 -2.59 -22.89
C TRP A 128 9.28 -3.09 -23.11
N GLY A 129 9.49 -4.41 -23.16
CA GLY A 129 10.82 -4.97 -23.38
C GLY A 129 11.76 -4.80 -22.18
N VAL A 130 11.22 -4.64 -20.97
CA VAL A 130 12.04 -4.56 -19.75
C VAL A 130 12.73 -5.92 -19.53
N PRO A 131 14.08 -5.97 -19.49
CA PRO A 131 14.82 -7.24 -19.50
C PRO A 131 14.67 -8.05 -18.20
N GLY A 132 14.31 -7.38 -17.11
CA GLY A 132 14.18 -7.94 -15.78
C GLY A 132 13.96 -6.85 -14.75
N ARG A 133 13.65 -7.25 -13.52
CA ARG A 133 13.44 -6.37 -12.37
C ARG A 133 13.82 -7.09 -11.09
N ASP A 134 13.93 -6.35 -9.99
CA ASP A 134 14.25 -6.98 -8.71
C ASP A 134 13.10 -7.86 -8.19
N ALA A 135 13.49 -9.02 -7.67
CA ALA A 135 12.59 -9.93 -6.95
C ALA A 135 13.18 -10.46 -5.66
N GLY A 136 12.29 -10.67 -4.70
CA GLY A 136 12.59 -11.26 -3.40
C GLY A 136 12.58 -12.79 -3.44
N TYR A 137 13.59 -13.41 -2.84
CA TYR A 137 13.71 -14.86 -2.69
C TYR A 137 14.17 -15.24 -1.29
N PRO A 138 13.67 -16.35 -0.71
CA PRO A 138 14.32 -16.93 0.45
C PRO A 138 15.72 -17.45 0.07
N THR A 139 16.67 -17.29 0.99
CA THR A 139 18.05 -17.80 0.88
C THR A 139 18.40 -18.79 1.99
N ALA A 140 17.49 -18.98 2.95
CA ALA A 140 17.61 -19.93 4.05
C ALA A 140 16.28 -20.66 4.28
N LYS A 141 16.31 -21.72 5.11
CA LYS A 141 15.12 -22.51 5.50
C LYS A 141 14.21 -21.79 6.51
N LYS A 142 14.50 -20.53 6.79
CA LYS A 142 13.79 -19.68 7.74
C LYS A 142 13.92 -18.23 7.30
N VAL A 143 12.81 -17.51 7.29
CA VAL A 143 12.78 -16.06 7.10
C VAL A 143 12.32 -15.39 8.40
N THR A 144 13.06 -14.38 8.85
CA THR A 144 12.73 -13.62 10.07
C THR A 144 12.99 -12.13 9.87
N LEU A 145 12.23 -11.32 10.59
CA LEU A 145 12.55 -9.91 10.79
C LEU A 145 13.32 -9.76 12.09
N GLU A 146 14.61 -9.45 12.05
CA GLU A 146 15.41 -9.26 13.27
C GLU A 146 15.32 -7.82 13.81
N LYS A 147 15.36 -6.85 12.90
CA LYS A 147 15.24 -5.43 13.16
C LYS A 147 14.10 -4.87 12.32
N SER A 148 13.28 -4.01 12.91
CA SER A 148 12.17 -3.39 12.19
C SER A 148 12.65 -2.58 10.99
N ALA A 149 11.91 -2.69 9.90
CA ALA A 149 12.18 -2.00 8.64
C ALA A 149 11.80 -0.51 8.71
N TYR A 150 10.74 -0.18 9.46
CA TYR A 150 10.10 1.14 9.45
C TYR A 150 10.11 1.84 10.81
N LEU A 151 10.70 1.26 11.86
CA LEU A 151 10.69 1.88 13.18
C LEU A 151 11.34 3.27 13.17
N ASP A 152 12.50 3.44 12.53
CA ASP A 152 13.16 4.76 12.49
C ASP A 152 12.35 5.80 11.72
N ASP A 153 11.70 5.37 10.63
CA ASP A 153 10.80 6.22 9.83
C ASP A 153 9.57 6.62 10.66
N TRP A 154 9.00 5.68 11.43
CA TRP A 154 7.91 5.95 12.38
C TRP A 154 8.33 6.88 13.50
N LEU A 155 9.49 6.68 14.12
CA LEU A 155 9.97 7.53 15.21
C LEU A 155 10.21 8.96 14.72
N PHE A 156 10.79 9.12 13.53
CA PHE A 156 10.95 10.43 12.89
C PHE A 156 9.58 11.06 12.63
N PHE A 157 8.66 10.36 11.97
CA PHE A 157 7.32 10.85 11.67
C PHE A 157 6.55 11.24 12.94
N ARG A 158 6.51 10.36 13.94
CA ARG A 158 5.86 10.60 15.23
C ARG A 158 6.37 11.86 15.92
N ASN A 159 7.67 12.13 15.84
CA ASN A 159 8.29 13.32 16.46
C ASN A 159 7.91 14.64 15.76
N LEU A 160 7.37 14.58 14.53
CA LEU A 160 6.85 15.75 13.83
C LEU A 160 5.40 16.10 14.24
N LEU A 161 4.73 15.18 14.93
CA LEU A 161 3.31 15.32 15.26
C LEU A 161 3.11 15.93 16.65
N PRO A 162 2.13 16.84 16.81
CA PRO A 162 1.60 17.16 18.12
C PRO A 162 1.12 15.88 18.85
N ALA A 163 1.27 15.83 20.17
CA ALA A 163 0.99 14.63 20.96
C ALA A 163 -0.45 14.10 20.78
N ASP A 164 -1.42 14.99 20.63
CA ASP A 164 -2.84 14.66 20.40
C ASP A 164 -3.15 14.20 18.96
N GLN A 165 -2.22 14.42 18.03
CA GLN A 165 -2.31 14.01 16.62
C GLN A 165 -1.62 12.68 16.32
N VAL A 166 -0.80 12.13 17.23
CA VAL A 166 -0.12 10.83 17.04
C VAL A 166 -1.11 9.71 16.71
N LYS A 167 -2.29 9.70 17.33
CA LYS A 167 -3.37 8.72 17.08
C LYS A 167 -3.95 8.79 15.65
N ASN A 168 -3.74 9.91 14.96
CA ASN A 168 -4.23 10.16 13.61
C ASN A 168 -3.19 9.82 12.53
N ALA A 169 -1.99 9.39 12.93
CA ALA A 169 -0.94 8.97 12.02
C ALA A 169 -1.22 7.57 11.48
N LYS A 170 -0.99 7.38 10.18
CA LYS A 170 -1.09 6.07 9.51
C LYS A 170 0.23 5.72 8.81
N MET A 171 0.70 4.50 9.03
CA MET A 171 1.81 3.88 8.28
C MET A 171 1.25 2.79 7.36
N THR A 172 1.92 2.53 6.23
CA THR A 172 1.59 1.35 5.40
C THR A 172 2.72 0.32 5.42
N VAL A 173 2.35 -0.95 5.33
CA VAL A 173 3.28 -2.10 5.27
C VAL A 173 2.93 -2.97 4.05
N PRO A 174 3.90 -3.68 3.47
CA PRO A 174 3.64 -4.54 2.33
C PRO A 174 2.87 -5.81 2.70
N PRO A 175 2.38 -6.57 1.71
CA PRO A 175 1.76 -7.85 1.98
C PRO A 175 2.85 -8.90 2.21
N PRO A 176 2.57 -9.99 2.95
CA PRO A 176 3.59 -11.01 3.23
C PRO A 176 4.24 -11.59 1.96
N GLY A 177 3.44 -11.87 0.93
CA GLY A 177 3.86 -12.68 -0.23
C GLY A 177 3.98 -11.94 -1.55
N TRP A 178 4.43 -10.67 -1.57
CA TRP A 178 4.36 -9.81 -2.77
C TRP A 178 4.89 -10.48 -4.06
N TRP A 179 6.10 -11.07 -4.06
CA TRP A 179 6.69 -11.72 -5.26
C TRP A 179 6.25 -13.16 -5.49
N HIS A 180 5.71 -13.84 -4.47
CA HIS A 180 5.47 -15.28 -4.48
C HIS A 180 4.65 -15.73 -5.70
N ILE A 181 3.53 -15.05 -5.98
CA ILE A 181 2.65 -15.39 -7.10
C ILE A 181 3.17 -14.91 -8.46
N GLN A 182 4.08 -13.94 -8.47
CA GLN A 182 4.58 -13.27 -9.69
C GLN A 182 5.72 -14.06 -10.36
N LEU A 183 6.41 -14.91 -9.60
CA LEU A 183 7.55 -15.71 -10.04
C LEU A 183 7.11 -17.09 -10.54
N LYS A 184 7.82 -17.64 -11.52
CA LYS A 184 7.61 -19.03 -11.96
C LYS A 184 8.06 -20.04 -10.91
N GLN A 185 9.17 -19.72 -10.23
CA GLN A 185 9.71 -20.50 -9.12
C GLN A 185 10.06 -19.53 -7.98
N PRO A 186 9.14 -19.33 -7.01
CA PRO A 186 9.35 -18.36 -5.94
C PRO A 186 10.41 -18.79 -4.92
N PHE A 187 10.69 -20.09 -4.81
CA PHE A 187 11.72 -20.65 -3.92
C PHE A 187 12.16 -22.05 -4.39
N SER A 188 13.31 -22.50 -3.88
CA SER A 188 13.75 -23.90 -4.05
C SER A 188 13.03 -24.80 -3.04
N PRO A 189 12.52 -25.98 -3.44
CA PRO A 189 11.96 -26.97 -2.51
C PRO A 189 12.90 -27.43 -1.38
N ASP A 190 14.22 -27.24 -1.55
CA ASP A 190 15.20 -27.51 -0.50
C ASP A 190 15.14 -26.51 0.67
N LEU A 191 14.59 -25.31 0.43
CA LEU A 191 14.47 -24.25 1.44
C LEU A 191 13.17 -24.36 2.24
N PHE A 192 12.05 -24.54 1.55
CA PHE A 192 10.73 -24.63 2.16
C PHE A 192 9.95 -25.82 1.59
N PRO A 193 9.23 -26.59 2.42
CA PRO A 193 8.50 -27.76 1.98
C PRO A 193 7.18 -27.42 1.24
N SER A 194 6.66 -26.20 1.38
CA SER A 194 5.45 -25.74 0.68
C SER A 194 5.33 -24.21 0.69
N ASP A 195 4.43 -23.68 -0.13
CA ASP A 195 4.08 -22.25 -0.17
C ASP A 195 3.54 -21.76 1.19
N GLU A 196 2.76 -22.59 1.89
CA GLU A 196 2.26 -22.29 3.25
C GLU A 196 3.42 -22.06 4.23
N ALA A 197 4.50 -22.82 4.14
CA ALA A 197 5.63 -22.70 5.06
C ALA A 197 6.39 -21.39 4.85
N LEU A 198 6.64 -21.00 3.59
CA LEU A 198 7.26 -19.71 3.27
C LEU A 198 6.36 -18.55 3.68
N LEU A 199 5.08 -18.60 3.32
CA LEU A 199 4.13 -17.53 3.64
C LEU A 199 3.92 -17.39 5.15
N ALA A 200 3.96 -18.48 5.93
CA ALA A 200 3.89 -18.39 7.39
C ALA A 200 5.05 -17.58 7.99
N ASP A 201 6.28 -17.73 7.47
CA ASP A 201 7.44 -16.96 7.91
C ASP A 201 7.32 -15.49 7.52
N LEU A 202 6.91 -15.21 6.28
CA LEU A 202 6.71 -13.84 5.79
C LEU A 202 5.58 -13.12 6.55
N SER A 203 4.48 -13.82 6.85
CA SER A 203 3.39 -13.28 7.66
C SER A 203 3.82 -13.00 9.09
N ALA A 204 4.65 -13.86 9.69
CA ALA A 204 5.21 -13.62 11.02
C ALA A 204 6.13 -12.39 11.03
N ALA A 205 6.90 -12.17 9.97
CA ALA A 205 7.72 -10.97 9.81
C ALA A 205 6.88 -9.69 9.70
N VAL A 206 5.83 -9.68 8.87
CA VAL A 206 4.89 -8.54 8.76
C VAL A 206 4.23 -8.27 10.12
N ARG A 207 3.75 -9.33 10.81
CA ARG A 207 3.16 -9.18 12.15
C ARG A 207 4.14 -8.57 13.15
N LYS A 208 5.41 -9.00 13.14
CA LYS A 208 6.46 -8.46 14.01
C LYS A 208 6.74 -6.99 13.72
N GLU A 209 6.75 -6.58 12.45
CA GLU A 209 6.87 -5.17 12.06
C GLU A 209 5.70 -4.35 12.62
N ILE A 210 4.47 -4.79 12.38
CA ILE A 210 3.26 -4.11 12.86
C ILE A 210 3.28 -3.95 14.39
N MET A 211 3.61 -5.03 15.12
CA MET A 211 3.72 -4.99 16.58
C MET A 211 4.83 -4.05 17.06
N THR A 212 5.98 -4.04 16.39
CA THR A 212 7.08 -3.13 16.75
C THR A 212 6.65 -1.67 16.60
N LEU A 213 5.93 -1.31 15.54
CA LEU A 213 5.40 0.04 15.35
C LEU A 213 4.33 0.38 16.41
N TYR A 214 3.45 -0.58 16.72
CA TYR A 214 2.42 -0.42 17.75
C TYR A 214 3.00 -0.17 19.15
N ASP A 215 4.02 -0.93 19.53
CA ASP A 215 4.72 -0.82 20.82
C ASP A 215 5.37 0.57 20.96
N HIS A 216 5.67 1.22 19.83
CA HIS A 216 6.18 2.59 19.76
C HIS A 216 5.08 3.63 19.47
N GLY A 217 3.81 3.29 19.73
CA GLY A 217 2.70 4.24 19.76
C GLY A 217 1.90 4.38 18.48
N LEU A 218 2.21 3.63 17.41
CA LEU A 218 1.38 3.64 16.21
C LEU A 218 -0.01 3.07 16.52
N ARG A 219 -1.07 3.66 15.95
CA ARG A 219 -2.47 3.22 16.16
C ARG A 219 -3.27 2.99 14.89
N ALA A 220 -2.70 3.27 13.71
CA ALA A 220 -3.28 2.90 12.43
C ALA A 220 -2.22 2.36 11.47
N VAL A 221 -2.46 1.18 10.93
CA VAL A 221 -1.61 0.55 9.91
C VAL A 221 -2.47 0.02 8.76
N GLN A 222 -1.95 0.12 7.55
CA GLN A 222 -2.58 -0.39 6.33
C GLN A 222 -1.65 -1.40 5.68
N VAL A 223 -2.16 -2.59 5.36
CA VAL A 223 -1.44 -3.58 4.55
C VAL A 223 -1.82 -3.37 3.09
N ASP A 224 -0.86 -3.03 2.24
CA ASP A 224 -1.11 -2.77 0.83
C ASP A 224 -0.91 -4.06 0.03
N ASP A 225 -1.98 -4.69 -0.49
CA ASP A 225 -1.85 -5.87 -1.38
C ASP A 225 -2.60 -5.72 -2.72
N PRO A 226 -1.91 -5.23 -3.76
CA PRO A 226 -2.46 -5.24 -5.12
C PRO A 226 -2.73 -6.65 -5.66
N ASN A 227 -2.02 -7.68 -5.19
CA ASN A 227 -2.16 -9.05 -5.73
C ASN A 227 -3.57 -9.60 -5.54
N LEU A 228 -4.25 -9.22 -4.46
CA LEU A 228 -5.64 -9.65 -4.23
C LEU A 228 -6.58 -9.17 -5.34
N SER A 229 -6.35 -7.99 -5.93
CA SER A 229 -7.16 -7.49 -7.04
C SER A 229 -6.96 -8.29 -8.33
N PHE A 230 -5.83 -8.96 -8.48
CA PHE A 230 -5.47 -9.69 -9.70
C PHE A 230 -6.27 -10.98 -9.85
N PHE A 231 -6.81 -11.53 -8.76
CA PHE A 231 -7.82 -12.61 -8.81
C PHE A 231 -9.12 -12.21 -9.50
N CYS A 232 -9.27 -10.95 -9.93
CA CYS A 232 -10.37 -10.47 -10.76
C CYS A 232 -9.96 -10.22 -12.23
N ASP A 233 -8.69 -10.38 -12.59
CA ASP A 233 -8.19 -10.14 -13.95
C ASP A 233 -8.50 -11.34 -14.87
N GLU A 234 -9.43 -11.16 -15.81
CA GLU A 234 -9.92 -12.24 -16.69
C GLU A 234 -8.84 -12.85 -17.58
N GLU A 235 -7.84 -12.07 -17.99
CA GLU A 235 -6.72 -12.57 -18.81
C GLU A 235 -5.85 -13.54 -17.98
N TRP A 236 -5.47 -13.14 -16.76
CA TRP A 236 -4.70 -14.00 -15.87
C TRP A 236 -5.50 -15.22 -15.41
N ILE A 237 -6.79 -15.05 -15.09
CA ILE A 237 -7.70 -16.17 -14.77
C ILE A 237 -7.73 -17.20 -15.91
N THR A 238 -7.79 -16.73 -17.16
CA THR A 238 -7.81 -17.61 -18.34
C THR A 238 -6.50 -18.40 -18.45
N THR A 239 -5.35 -17.75 -18.23
CA THR A 239 -4.06 -18.45 -18.22
C THR A 239 -4.01 -19.48 -17.09
N CYS A 240 -4.38 -19.12 -15.87
CA CYS A 240 -4.41 -20.04 -14.73
C CYS A 240 -5.28 -21.28 -14.99
N LYS A 241 -6.47 -21.10 -15.59
CA LYS A 241 -7.34 -22.22 -15.98
C LYS A 241 -6.67 -23.12 -17.02
N ALA A 242 -6.00 -22.55 -18.02
CA ALA A 242 -5.28 -23.32 -19.04
C ALA A 242 -4.09 -24.10 -18.46
N GLU A 243 -3.44 -23.56 -17.42
CA GLU A 243 -2.33 -24.19 -16.71
C GLU A 243 -2.79 -25.16 -15.60
N GLY A 244 -4.09 -25.28 -15.35
CA GLY A 244 -4.64 -26.15 -14.30
C GLY A 244 -4.42 -25.64 -12.88
N VAL A 245 -4.19 -24.32 -12.71
CA VAL A 245 -4.03 -23.69 -11.39
C VAL A 245 -5.40 -23.61 -10.69
N ASP A 246 -5.46 -24.13 -9.47
CA ASP A 246 -6.61 -23.96 -8.58
C ASP A 246 -6.58 -22.55 -7.96
N LEU A 247 -7.30 -21.63 -8.60
CA LEU A 247 -7.39 -20.23 -8.16
C LEU A 247 -8.09 -20.07 -6.80
N ASP A 248 -9.03 -20.95 -6.46
CA ASP A 248 -9.75 -20.85 -5.19
C ASP A 248 -8.83 -21.27 -4.05
N ARG A 249 -8.10 -22.39 -4.21
CA ARG A 249 -7.08 -22.81 -3.25
C ARG A 249 -5.96 -21.77 -3.11
N LEU A 250 -5.54 -21.17 -4.23
CA LEU A 250 -4.53 -20.10 -4.20
C LEU A 250 -5.04 -18.86 -3.47
N LEU A 251 -6.30 -18.44 -3.67
CA LEU A 251 -6.88 -17.33 -2.92
C LEU A 251 -6.96 -17.64 -1.42
N GLU A 252 -7.36 -18.86 -1.04
CA GLU A 252 -7.39 -19.31 0.36
C GLU A 252 -6.02 -19.25 1.03
N LEU A 253 -4.95 -19.63 0.30
CA LEU A 253 -3.58 -19.52 0.77
C LEU A 253 -3.20 -18.07 1.09
N TYR A 254 -3.56 -17.12 0.22
CA TYR A 254 -3.30 -15.69 0.42
C TYR A 254 -4.14 -15.11 1.56
N ILE A 255 -5.43 -15.46 1.65
CA ILE A 255 -6.30 -15.06 2.78
C ILE A 255 -5.71 -15.57 4.10
N LYS A 256 -5.27 -16.82 4.16
CA LYS A 256 -4.62 -17.38 5.35
C LYS A 256 -3.34 -16.60 5.71
N SER A 257 -2.50 -16.31 4.72
CA SER A 257 -1.26 -15.54 4.90
C SER A 257 -1.54 -14.15 5.50
N HIS A 258 -2.57 -13.46 4.99
CA HIS A 258 -3.01 -12.18 5.56
C HIS A 258 -3.53 -12.32 6.99
N ASN A 259 -4.38 -13.30 7.26
CA ASN A 259 -4.90 -13.56 8.61
C ASN A 259 -3.78 -13.88 9.60
N ASP A 260 -2.77 -14.63 9.17
CA ASP A 260 -1.58 -14.88 9.97
C ASP A 260 -0.82 -13.57 10.25
N ALA A 261 -0.68 -12.68 9.27
CA ALA A 261 0.05 -11.43 9.40
C ALA A 261 -0.59 -10.43 10.38
N ILE A 262 -1.91 -10.52 10.60
CA ILE A 262 -2.66 -9.64 11.50
C ILE A 262 -3.22 -10.34 12.74
N ARG A 263 -2.82 -11.60 12.98
CA ARG A 263 -3.28 -12.37 14.14
C ARG A 263 -2.76 -11.75 15.45
N ASP A 264 -3.56 -11.85 16.51
CA ASP A 264 -3.21 -11.45 17.88
C ASP A 264 -2.76 -9.99 18.02
N LEU A 265 -3.12 -9.13 17.06
CA LEU A 265 -2.86 -7.70 17.15
C LEU A 265 -3.77 -7.03 18.20
N PRO A 266 -3.29 -6.02 18.93
CA PRO A 266 -4.06 -5.30 19.94
C PRO A 266 -5.36 -4.70 19.39
N SER A 267 -6.44 -4.78 20.17
CA SER A 267 -7.76 -4.34 19.73
C SER A 267 -7.89 -2.83 19.51
N ASP A 268 -6.99 -2.02 20.06
CA ASP A 268 -6.93 -0.58 19.85
C ASP A 268 -6.06 -0.17 18.63
N LEU A 269 -5.39 -1.13 17.98
CA LEU A 269 -4.72 -0.92 16.70
C LEU A 269 -5.72 -1.05 15.56
N ARG A 270 -5.85 0.01 14.76
CA ARG A 270 -6.65 -0.01 13.53
C ARG A 270 -5.82 -0.63 12.42
N VAL A 271 -6.34 -1.71 11.84
CA VAL A 271 -5.66 -2.45 10.76
C VAL A 271 -6.59 -2.52 9.56
N GLY A 272 -6.15 -1.98 8.43
CA GLY A 272 -6.85 -2.08 7.16
C GLY A 272 -6.05 -2.82 6.10
N VAL A 273 -6.72 -3.24 5.03
CA VAL A 273 -6.08 -3.75 3.81
C VAL A 273 -6.46 -2.88 2.62
N HIS A 274 -5.46 -2.44 1.87
CA HIS A 274 -5.67 -1.72 0.62
C HIS A 274 -5.49 -2.67 -0.56
N ILE A 275 -6.52 -2.73 -1.39
CA ILE A 275 -6.56 -3.58 -2.58
C ILE A 275 -6.81 -2.62 -3.75
N CYS A 276 -5.75 -2.32 -4.48
CA CYS A 276 -5.79 -1.48 -5.67
C CYS A 276 -5.47 -2.26 -6.92
N ARG A 277 -5.83 -1.69 -8.07
CA ARG A 277 -5.52 -2.24 -9.38
C ARG A 277 -4.25 -1.60 -9.96
N GLY A 278 -3.35 -1.13 -9.09
CA GLY A 278 -2.09 -0.50 -9.46
C GLY A 278 -2.21 0.91 -10.06
N ASN A 279 -1.12 1.66 -9.95
CA ASN A 279 -0.97 2.99 -10.53
C ASN A 279 0.39 3.08 -11.24
N PHE A 280 0.45 2.59 -12.47
CA PHE A 280 1.65 2.70 -13.30
C PHE A 280 1.74 4.09 -13.95
N PRO A 281 2.96 4.54 -14.34
CA PRO A 281 3.14 5.81 -15.02
C PRO A 281 2.16 6.00 -16.19
N ASN A 282 1.70 7.24 -16.39
CA ASN A 282 0.67 7.62 -17.37
C ASN A 282 -0.75 7.07 -17.09
N GLY A 283 -1.06 6.73 -15.84
CA GLY A 283 -2.40 6.30 -15.42
C GLY A 283 -2.76 4.88 -15.86
N VAL A 284 -1.76 4.05 -16.19
CA VAL A 284 -1.96 2.66 -16.57
C VAL A 284 -2.35 1.86 -15.33
N GLY A 285 -3.52 1.22 -15.35
CA GLY A 285 -3.89 0.24 -14.33
C GLY A 285 -3.37 -1.16 -14.68
N LEU A 286 -3.09 -1.95 -13.66
CA LEU A 286 -2.56 -3.31 -13.75
C LEU A 286 -3.63 -4.37 -13.96
N ALA A 287 -4.82 -4.17 -13.40
CA ALA A 287 -5.94 -5.10 -13.53
C ALA A 287 -7.25 -4.35 -13.80
N SER A 288 -8.23 -5.06 -14.33
CA SER A 288 -9.61 -4.63 -14.52
C SER A 288 -10.57 -5.73 -14.05
N GLY A 289 -11.84 -5.37 -13.84
CA GLY A 289 -12.87 -6.34 -13.44
C GLY A 289 -13.43 -6.08 -12.04
N SER A 290 -14.68 -6.50 -11.85
CA SER A 290 -15.41 -6.37 -10.58
C SER A 290 -14.78 -7.23 -9.49
N TYR A 291 -14.84 -6.78 -8.24
CA TYR A 291 -14.44 -7.57 -7.07
C TYR A 291 -15.34 -8.80 -6.84
N GLU A 292 -16.46 -8.93 -7.56
CA GLU A 292 -17.53 -9.90 -7.31
C GLU A 292 -16.99 -11.32 -7.11
N ARG A 293 -16.02 -11.72 -7.94
CA ARG A 293 -15.41 -13.05 -7.89
C ARG A 293 -14.80 -13.39 -6.53
N ILE A 294 -14.14 -12.43 -5.90
CA ILE A 294 -13.44 -12.66 -4.62
C ILE A 294 -14.19 -12.10 -3.42
N ALA A 295 -15.19 -11.24 -3.63
CA ALA A 295 -15.82 -10.44 -2.59
C ALA A 295 -16.33 -11.27 -1.40
N ARG A 296 -17.00 -12.40 -1.67
CA ARG A 296 -17.51 -13.27 -0.61
C ARG A 296 -16.39 -13.80 0.27
N LYS A 297 -15.36 -14.43 -0.32
CA LYS A 297 -14.21 -14.97 0.44
C LYS A 297 -13.41 -13.84 1.10
N LEU A 298 -13.10 -12.79 0.35
CA LEU A 298 -12.35 -11.65 0.83
C LEU A 298 -13.01 -11.01 2.07
N PHE A 299 -14.30 -10.71 2.01
CA PHE A 299 -14.98 -10.06 3.12
C PHE A 299 -15.32 -10.99 4.28
N ASN A 300 -15.56 -12.29 4.05
CA ASN A 300 -16.02 -13.20 5.10
C ASN A 300 -14.91 -14.09 5.69
N GLU A 301 -13.83 -14.34 4.95
CA GLU A 301 -12.74 -15.24 5.37
C GLU A 301 -11.46 -14.48 5.77
N THR A 302 -11.28 -13.21 5.38
CA THR A 302 -10.21 -12.40 5.97
C THR A 302 -10.62 -11.87 7.35
N GLU A 303 -9.65 -11.65 8.23
CA GLU A 303 -9.87 -11.07 9.56
C GLU A 303 -9.84 -9.53 9.57
N TYR A 304 -9.53 -8.90 8.42
CA TYR A 304 -9.60 -7.44 8.30
C TYR A 304 -11.03 -6.93 8.55
N LYS A 305 -11.11 -5.81 9.27
CA LYS A 305 -12.36 -5.07 9.51
C LYS A 305 -12.50 -3.81 8.66
N LEU A 306 -11.43 -3.39 7.99
CA LEU A 306 -11.40 -2.19 7.16
C LEU A 306 -10.74 -2.49 5.81
N PHE A 307 -11.43 -2.18 4.71
CA PHE A 307 -10.93 -2.38 3.34
C PHE A 307 -10.84 -1.05 2.61
N TYR A 308 -9.75 -0.80 1.90
CA TYR A 308 -9.60 0.36 1.01
C TYR A 308 -9.68 -0.13 -0.43
N LEU A 309 -10.78 0.18 -1.12
CA LEU A 309 -11.11 -0.40 -2.43
C LEU A 309 -11.26 0.68 -3.51
N GLU A 310 -10.58 0.47 -4.65
CA GLU A 310 -10.68 1.32 -5.85
C GLU A 310 -12.04 1.14 -6.57
N PHE A 311 -12.75 2.26 -6.77
CA PHE A 311 -14.01 2.41 -7.51
C PHE A 311 -14.08 3.76 -8.27
N ASP A 312 -12.98 4.31 -8.77
CA ASP A 312 -12.96 5.63 -9.42
C ASP A 312 -13.52 5.65 -10.86
N SER A 313 -13.59 4.48 -11.50
CA SER A 313 -13.89 4.37 -12.93
C SER A 313 -14.76 3.16 -13.23
N PRO A 314 -15.53 3.15 -14.33
CA PRO A 314 -16.30 1.98 -14.75
C PRO A 314 -15.45 0.70 -14.89
N ARG A 315 -14.16 0.86 -15.19
CA ARG A 315 -13.18 -0.23 -15.27
C ARG A 315 -12.97 -0.97 -13.95
N ALA A 316 -13.17 -0.28 -12.83
CA ALA A 316 -13.08 -0.85 -11.48
C ALA A 316 -14.32 -1.71 -11.12
N GLY A 317 -15.34 -1.73 -11.97
CA GLY A 317 -16.59 -2.46 -11.76
C GLY A 317 -17.68 -1.60 -11.12
N ASP A 318 -18.73 -2.28 -10.64
CA ASP A 318 -19.86 -1.69 -9.93
C ASP A 318 -19.78 -1.97 -8.42
N PHE A 319 -20.78 -1.52 -7.66
CA PHE A 319 -20.85 -1.72 -6.20
C PHE A 319 -21.49 -3.06 -5.80
N THR A 320 -21.88 -3.92 -6.75
CA THR A 320 -22.47 -5.25 -6.49
C THR A 320 -21.67 -6.09 -5.47
N PRO A 321 -20.32 -6.11 -5.52
CA PRO A 321 -19.50 -6.85 -4.55
C PRO A 321 -19.78 -6.50 -3.08
N LEU A 322 -20.18 -5.25 -2.81
CA LEU A 322 -20.40 -4.75 -1.45
C LEU A 322 -21.61 -5.39 -0.76
N LYS A 323 -22.50 -6.05 -1.50
CA LYS A 323 -23.59 -6.87 -0.93
C LYS A 323 -23.08 -7.98 -0.01
N HIS A 324 -21.85 -8.45 -0.21
CA HIS A 324 -21.25 -9.51 0.59
C HIS A 324 -20.54 -9.01 1.86
N LEU A 325 -20.54 -7.69 2.13
CA LEU A 325 -19.84 -7.08 3.27
C LEU A 325 -20.57 -7.35 4.60
N PRO A 326 -19.91 -8.00 5.59
CA PRO A 326 -20.48 -8.19 6.92
C PRO A 326 -20.73 -6.87 7.65
N VAL A 327 -21.76 -6.85 8.51
CA VAL A 327 -22.20 -5.67 9.26
C VAL A 327 -21.08 -5.07 10.14
N ASP A 328 -20.19 -5.91 10.66
CA ASP A 328 -19.10 -5.49 11.53
C ASP A 328 -17.84 -5.00 10.80
N LYS A 329 -17.85 -4.96 9.46
CA LYS A 329 -16.73 -4.52 8.62
C LYS A 329 -17.04 -3.24 7.87
N ALA A 330 -16.02 -2.54 7.40
CA ALA A 330 -16.19 -1.27 6.72
C ALA A 330 -15.28 -1.14 5.49
N VAL A 331 -15.68 -0.29 4.56
CA VAL A 331 -15.01 0.02 3.30
C VAL A 331 -14.74 1.53 3.24
N VAL A 332 -13.48 1.88 3.01
CA VAL A 332 -13.08 3.19 2.53
C VAL A 332 -13.17 3.15 1.01
N LEU A 333 -14.13 3.91 0.48
CA LEU A 333 -14.51 3.91 -0.91
C LEU A 333 -13.61 4.85 -1.71
N GLY A 334 -12.73 4.28 -2.53
CA GLY A 334 -11.82 5.00 -3.40
C GLY A 334 -12.51 5.55 -4.64
N VAL A 335 -13.15 6.71 -4.53
CA VAL A 335 -13.99 7.32 -5.58
C VAL A 335 -13.35 8.50 -6.31
N VAL A 336 -12.30 9.09 -5.74
CA VAL A 336 -11.55 10.18 -6.37
C VAL A 336 -10.33 9.60 -7.10
N THR A 337 -10.17 9.91 -8.38
CA THR A 337 -9.05 9.41 -9.18
C THR A 337 -7.74 10.11 -8.82
N THR A 338 -6.67 9.30 -8.75
CA THR A 338 -5.27 9.78 -8.65
C THR A 338 -4.51 9.64 -9.97
N LYS A 339 -5.20 9.22 -11.04
CA LYS A 339 -4.62 9.00 -12.37
C LYS A 339 -4.67 10.25 -13.25
N TYR A 340 -5.73 11.05 -13.09
CA TYR A 340 -5.95 12.28 -13.85
C TYR A 340 -6.17 13.47 -12.92
N ALA A 341 -5.62 14.62 -13.32
CA ALA A 341 -5.64 15.84 -12.53
C ALA A 341 -7.03 16.51 -12.44
N GLU A 342 -7.95 16.24 -13.35
CA GLU A 342 -9.28 16.83 -13.36
C GLU A 342 -10.03 16.55 -12.05
N LEU A 343 -10.68 17.58 -11.47
CA LEU A 343 -11.50 17.41 -10.28
C LEU A 343 -12.85 16.81 -10.66
N GLU A 344 -13.25 15.80 -9.91
CA GLU A 344 -14.55 15.15 -10.04
C GLU A 344 -15.67 16.07 -9.55
N ASP A 345 -16.86 15.90 -10.11
CA ASP A 345 -18.05 16.60 -9.64
C ASP A 345 -18.51 16.08 -8.27
N LEU A 346 -18.70 17.01 -7.33
CA LEU A 346 -19.03 16.66 -5.95
C LEU A 346 -20.40 15.98 -5.82
N ASN A 347 -21.39 16.35 -6.65
CA ASN A 347 -22.71 15.73 -6.60
C ASN A 347 -22.68 14.32 -7.20
N GLU A 348 -21.94 14.11 -8.27
CA GLU A 348 -21.70 12.79 -8.83
C GLU A 348 -21.01 11.87 -7.80
N LEU A 349 -20.00 12.38 -7.09
CA LEU A 349 -19.35 11.61 -6.02
C LEU A 349 -20.33 11.23 -4.90
N LYS A 350 -21.20 12.14 -4.47
CA LYS A 350 -22.22 11.85 -3.44
C LYS A 350 -23.16 10.73 -3.89
N GLU A 351 -23.65 10.81 -5.12
CA GLU A 351 -24.53 9.79 -5.69
C GLU A 351 -23.84 8.42 -5.72
N ARG A 352 -22.56 8.37 -6.10
CA ARG A 352 -21.77 7.13 -6.05
C ARG A 352 -21.65 6.54 -4.64
N VAL A 353 -21.45 7.38 -3.62
CA VAL A 353 -21.38 6.92 -2.23
C VAL A 353 -22.74 6.39 -1.77
N TYR A 354 -23.85 7.01 -2.15
CA TYR A 354 -25.19 6.50 -1.84
C TYR A 354 -25.49 5.17 -2.53
N GLN A 355 -25.08 4.99 -3.78
CA GLN A 355 -25.21 3.71 -4.49
C GLN A 355 -24.41 2.60 -3.80
N ALA A 356 -23.20 2.89 -3.29
CA ALA A 356 -22.44 1.94 -2.49
C ALA A 356 -23.14 1.60 -1.17
N ALA A 357 -23.75 2.59 -0.51
CA ALA A 357 -24.53 2.39 0.71
C ALA A 357 -25.76 1.53 0.47
N ASP A 358 -26.47 1.74 -0.66
CA ASP A 358 -27.62 0.92 -1.07
C ASP A 358 -27.23 -0.53 -1.31
N ALA A 359 -26.10 -0.79 -1.99
CA ALA A 359 -25.60 -2.15 -2.20
C ALA A 359 -25.29 -2.86 -0.86
N ILE A 360 -24.63 -2.17 0.08
CA ILE A 360 -24.34 -2.72 1.41
C ILE A 360 -25.65 -2.98 2.18
N ALA A 361 -26.57 -2.01 2.18
CA ALA A 361 -27.84 -2.07 2.87
C ALA A 361 -28.72 -3.22 2.36
N GLU A 362 -28.77 -3.43 1.04
CA GLU A 362 -29.45 -4.56 0.41
C GLU A 362 -28.87 -5.89 0.88
N GLY A 363 -27.54 -6.04 0.81
CA GLY A 363 -26.86 -7.27 1.23
C GLY A 363 -27.02 -7.60 2.72
N GLN A 364 -27.11 -6.56 3.56
CA GLN A 364 -27.25 -6.68 5.02
C GLN A 364 -28.72 -6.71 5.48
N GLY A 365 -29.68 -6.42 4.61
CA GLY A 365 -31.10 -6.33 4.95
C GLY A 365 -31.42 -5.20 5.94
N ARG A 366 -30.79 -4.03 5.80
CA ARG A 366 -30.97 -2.88 6.70
C ARG A 366 -31.13 -1.55 5.94
N ALA A 367 -31.34 -0.45 6.65
CA ALA A 367 -31.49 0.87 6.02
C ALA A 367 -30.17 1.38 5.43
N ARG A 368 -30.27 2.13 4.32
CA ARG A 368 -29.12 2.80 3.69
C ARG A 368 -28.38 3.70 4.68
N GLU A 369 -29.11 4.41 5.53
CA GLU A 369 -28.55 5.35 6.50
C GLU A 369 -27.69 4.63 7.54
N ASP A 370 -28.07 3.41 7.92
CA ASP A 370 -27.26 2.57 8.81
C ASP A 370 -25.99 2.06 8.11
N ALA A 371 -26.10 1.62 6.85
CA ALA A 371 -24.96 1.21 6.01
C ALA A 371 -23.96 2.36 5.82
N LEU A 372 -24.46 3.54 5.49
CA LEU A 372 -23.70 4.77 5.34
C LEU A 372 -23.00 5.15 6.66
N ARG A 373 -23.68 5.02 7.80
CA ARG A 373 -23.11 5.30 9.13
C ARG A 373 -22.05 4.28 9.53
N ASP A 374 -22.29 2.98 9.40
CA ASP A 374 -21.42 1.99 10.05
C ASP A 374 -20.36 1.38 9.13
N ASN A 375 -20.55 1.41 7.80
CA ASN A 375 -19.68 0.69 6.88
C ASN A 375 -18.89 1.56 5.91
N LEU A 376 -19.16 2.86 5.76
CA LEU A 376 -18.59 3.65 4.66
C LEU A 376 -17.77 4.87 5.09
N ALA A 377 -16.69 5.08 4.36
CA ALA A 377 -15.87 6.28 4.30
C ALA A 377 -15.43 6.50 2.85
N VAL A 378 -14.77 7.61 2.56
CA VAL A 378 -14.30 7.97 1.21
C VAL A 378 -12.81 8.28 1.20
N SER A 379 -12.16 7.97 0.09
CA SER A 379 -10.76 8.31 -0.18
C SER A 379 -10.52 8.52 -1.67
N PRO A 380 -9.31 8.96 -2.06
CA PRO A 380 -8.81 8.70 -3.39
C PRO A 380 -8.68 7.17 -3.63
N GLN A 381 -8.69 6.75 -4.89
CA GLN A 381 -8.68 5.34 -5.28
C GLN A 381 -7.38 4.59 -5.02
N CYS A 382 -6.27 5.31 -4.99
CA CYS A 382 -4.93 4.83 -4.70
C CYS A 382 -4.15 6.00 -4.09
N GLY A 383 -2.85 5.81 -3.82
CA GLY A 383 -1.96 6.94 -3.53
C GLY A 383 -1.72 7.81 -4.77
N PHE A 384 -1.09 8.97 -4.57
CA PHE A 384 -0.76 9.93 -5.62
C PHE A 384 0.61 9.70 -6.26
N ALA A 385 1.44 8.79 -5.71
CA ALA A 385 2.66 8.37 -6.36
C ALA A 385 2.36 7.27 -7.40
N SER A 386 3.02 7.34 -8.56
CA SER A 386 2.98 6.29 -9.59
C SER A 386 4.31 5.53 -9.55
N ASP A 387 4.35 4.41 -8.84
CA ASP A 387 5.53 3.54 -8.66
C ASP A 387 6.80 4.35 -8.25
N HIS A 388 7.61 4.75 -9.23
CA HIS A 388 8.85 5.48 -9.09
C HIS A 388 8.88 6.91 -9.71
N SER A 389 7.79 7.38 -10.34
CA SER A 389 7.77 8.61 -11.17
C SER A 389 6.85 9.73 -10.65
N GLU A 390 6.86 10.87 -11.35
CA GLU A 390 6.02 12.05 -11.13
C GLU A 390 4.52 11.72 -11.35
N GLY A 391 3.85 11.15 -10.33
CA GLY A 391 2.39 11.12 -10.18
C GLY A 391 1.53 10.63 -11.35
N GLY A 392 0.23 10.92 -11.27
CA GLY A 392 -0.71 10.75 -12.37
C GLY A 392 -0.53 11.82 -13.47
N VAL A 393 -1.23 11.68 -14.59
CA VAL A 393 -1.11 12.59 -15.74
C VAL A 393 -1.62 13.99 -15.37
N GLY A 394 -0.74 14.99 -15.56
CA GLY A 394 -1.06 16.41 -15.35
C GLY A 394 -1.13 16.84 -13.89
N PHE A 395 -0.71 15.99 -12.95
CA PHE A 395 -0.76 16.32 -11.52
C PHE A 395 0.28 17.38 -11.12
N SER A 396 -0.17 18.33 -10.30
CA SER A 396 0.68 19.22 -9.52
C SER A 396 0.49 18.94 -8.04
N ARG A 397 1.41 19.46 -7.19
CA ARG A 397 1.28 19.38 -5.74
C ARG A 397 -0.01 20.03 -5.25
N GLU A 398 -0.35 21.20 -5.77
CA GLU A 398 -1.61 21.87 -5.41
C GLU A 398 -2.83 21.05 -5.85
N ARG A 399 -2.79 20.43 -7.04
CA ARG A 399 -3.91 19.60 -7.49
C ARG A 399 -4.14 18.37 -6.61
N MET A 400 -3.06 17.78 -6.09
CA MET A 400 -3.16 16.70 -5.10
C MET A 400 -3.89 17.19 -3.84
N TRP A 401 -3.56 18.38 -3.34
CA TRP A 401 -4.24 18.96 -2.19
C TRP A 401 -5.70 19.29 -2.47
N GLU A 402 -6.01 19.90 -3.62
CA GLU A 402 -7.39 20.15 -4.04
C GLU A 402 -8.23 18.86 -4.09
N LYS A 403 -7.65 17.72 -4.50
CA LYS A 403 -8.33 16.42 -4.47
C LYS A 403 -8.52 15.88 -3.06
N LEU A 404 -7.55 16.03 -2.17
CA LEU A 404 -7.70 15.64 -0.76
C LEU A 404 -8.75 16.50 -0.04
N GLU A 405 -8.80 17.79 -0.36
CA GLU A 405 -9.84 18.72 0.11
C GLU A 405 -11.22 18.38 -0.49
N LEU A 406 -11.29 17.91 -1.73
CA LEU A 406 -12.53 17.40 -2.33
C LEU A 406 -13.06 16.18 -1.56
N VAL A 407 -12.19 15.23 -1.20
CA VAL A 407 -12.57 14.06 -0.37
C VAL A 407 -13.06 14.50 1.00
N LYS A 408 -12.40 15.48 1.62
CA LYS A 408 -12.84 16.08 2.89
C LYS A 408 -14.23 16.71 2.77
N ARG A 409 -14.45 17.59 1.78
CA ARG A 409 -15.75 18.22 1.52
C ARG A 409 -16.85 17.21 1.24
N LEU A 410 -16.56 16.18 0.45
CA LEU A 410 -17.48 15.06 0.21
C LEU A 410 -17.90 14.40 1.52
N SER A 411 -16.94 14.13 2.41
CA SER A 411 -17.24 13.53 3.71
C SER A 411 -18.10 14.44 4.61
N GLU A 412 -17.86 15.75 4.59
CA GLU A 412 -18.61 16.73 5.38
C GLU A 412 -20.08 16.84 4.91
N GLU A 413 -20.33 16.74 3.61
CA GLU A 413 -21.69 16.78 3.05
C GLU A 413 -22.49 15.49 3.28
N ILE A 414 -21.82 14.34 3.37
CA ILE A 414 -22.47 13.03 3.56
C ILE A 414 -22.68 12.73 5.05
N TRP A 415 -21.71 13.07 5.90
CA TRP A 415 -21.74 12.82 7.34
C TRP A 415 -21.68 14.14 8.13
N PRO A 416 -22.75 14.97 8.09
CA PRO A 416 -22.77 16.24 8.80
C PRO A 416 -22.57 16.03 10.30
N GLY A 417 -21.65 16.80 10.88
CA GLY A 417 -21.30 16.70 12.30
C GLY A 417 -20.18 15.70 12.63
N TRP A 418 -19.69 14.93 11.65
CA TRP A 418 -18.42 14.23 11.82
C TRP A 418 -17.28 15.25 11.82
N ASN A 419 -16.56 15.35 12.93
CA ASN A 419 -15.55 16.40 13.17
C ASN A 419 -14.12 15.85 13.30
N GLY A 420 -13.85 14.66 12.74
CA GLY A 420 -12.53 14.06 12.78
C GLY A 420 -12.01 13.67 14.17
N LYS A 421 -12.88 13.69 15.20
CA LYS A 421 -12.52 13.42 16.59
C LYS A 421 -13.06 12.10 17.12
#